data_AF-A0A351CL97-F1
#
_entry.id   AF-A0A351CL97-F1
#
_cell.length_a   1.000
_cell.length_b   1.000
_cell.length_c   1.000
_cell.angle_alpha   90.00
_cell.angle_beta   90.00
_cell.angle_gamma   90.00
#
_symmetry.space_group_name_H-M   'P 1'
#
loop_
_entity.id
_entity.type
_entity.pdbx_description
1 polymer ?
#
loop_
_entity_poly.entity_id
_entity_poly.type
_entity_poly.pdbx_seq_one_letter_code
_entity_poly.pdbx_strand_id
1 'polypeptide(L)'
;SGYLANRSFGGAQVSRTFYARGQTGQQLLLGAYSAMSKEVASGKVKHHSRSEMQEVIIVDGKARGIVVRDLVSGKISAHTADCVVMCTGGYSNAFYLSTNAKGCNTSATWRAHKKGAFFANPSFTQIHPTCIPPTGENQSKLTLMSESLRNDGRIWAPKKIEDCTKDPREIVEEDRDYFLERMYPAFANLVPRDVASRAVKSICDEGRGIGTEINGEKLGVYLDFSSIIERIGEDKVRAKYGNLFDMYERISGENPYQLPMKIYPAPHYTMGGLWVDYNLMTTINGLFATGEANFSEHGANRLGASALMQGLADGYFIAPRTVANYLAKNKLEPVDLNHPNVIQAIDDTKERINKLMNAPEPKHSPDYYHKKVGRILWGACGMSREREALKSAIEEIRSLQIDFWQNVKVTGVENDMNQTLERAGRVADFIELGHLMCRDALEREESCGCHARLEYLASDGEAKRDDENFAYVAAWEYSQKGTILNKEQLNFEFVKPSVRDYT
;
A
#
# COMPACT_ATOMS: atom_id res chain seq x y z
N SER A 1 -16.98 23.19 -25.27
CA SER A 1 -16.79 23.91 -24.01
C SER A 1 -15.58 23.30 -23.30
N GLY A 2 -14.51 24.04 -23.05
CA GLY A 2 -13.25 23.53 -22.48
C GLY A 2 -13.31 23.15 -20.99
N TYR A 3 -14.41 22.54 -20.54
CA TYR A 3 -14.56 22.07 -19.16
C TYR A 3 -13.84 20.73 -18.96
N LEU A 4 -13.35 20.51 -17.74
CA LEU A 4 -12.77 19.22 -17.35
C LEU A 4 -13.87 18.14 -17.29
N ALA A 5 -13.58 16.97 -17.84
CA ALA A 5 -14.50 15.84 -17.84
C ALA A 5 -14.43 15.04 -16.53
N ASN A 6 -15.58 14.49 -16.12
CA ASN A 6 -15.71 13.62 -14.95
C ASN A 6 -16.15 12.19 -15.32
N ARG A 7 -15.93 11.26 -14.40
CA ARG A 7 -16.46 9.89 -14.46
C ARG A 7 -16.87 9.37 -13.08
N SER A 8 -17.77 8.39 -13.05
CA SER A 8 -18.05 7.58 -11.85
C SER A 8 -16.90 6.59 -11.59
N PHE A 9 -16.51 6.43 -10.32
CA PHE A 9 -15.33 5.66 -9.91
C PHE A 9 -15.39 5.35 -8.40
N GLY A 10 -14.88 4.20 -7.95
CA GLY A 10 -14.60 3.97 -6.52
C GLY A 10 -15.83 3.77 -5.64
N GLY A 11 -16.93 3.22 -6.16
CA GLY A 11 -18.20 3.06 -5.44
C GLY A 11 -19.06 4.31 -5.35
N ALA A 12 -18.63 5.45 -5.92
CA ALA A 12 -19.47 6.63 -6.07
C ALA A 12 -20.28 6.54 -7.38
N GLN A 13 -21.62 6.53 -7.26
CA GLN A 13 -22.52 6.54 -8.43
C GLN A 13 -22.50 7.89 -9.17
N VAL A 14 -22.13 8.99 -8.48
CA VAL A 14 -21.99 10.33 -9.07
C VAL A 14 -20.68 10.51 -9.84
N SER A 15 -20.74 11.19 -10.98
CA SER A 15 -19.57 11.53 -11.80
C SER A 15 -18.83 12.76 -11.26
N ARG A 16 -17.86 12.51 -10.36
CA ARG A 16 -17.05 13.55 -9.70
C ARG A 16 -15.54 13.41 -9.86
N THR A 17 -15.07 12.34 -10.49
CA THR A 17 -13.64 12.06 -10.62
C THR A 17 -13.10 12.70 -11.89
N PHE A 18 -12.30 13.77 -11.75
CA PHE A 18 -11.53 14.33 -12.85
C PHE A 18 -10.46 13.36 -13.34
N TYR A 19 -10.22 13.31 -14.65
CA TYR A 19 -9.28 12.36 -15.22
C TYR A 19 -8.60 12.88 -16.50
N ALA A 20 -7.41 12.35 -16.77
CA ALA A 20 -6.70 12.51 -18.04
C ALA A 20 -6.52 11.13 -18.67
N ARG A 21 -7.57 10.64 -19.35
CA ARG A 21 -7.65 9.23 -19.82
C ARG A 21 -7.27 8.26 -18.68
N GLY A 22 -6.41 7.27 -18.93
CA GLY A 22 -5.82 6.41 -17.90
C GLY A 22 -4.52 6.92 -17.29
N GLN A 23 -4.16 8.20 -17.46
CA GLN A 23 -2.84 8.76 -17.13
C GLN A 23 -2.87 9.91 -16.12
N THR A 24 -3.97 10.09 -15.36
CA THR A 24 -4.12 11.20 -14.40
C THR A 24 -2.92 11.34 -13.44
N GLY A 25 -2.47 10.24 -12.83
CA GLY A 25 -1.32 10.27 -11.91
C GLY A 25 -0.02 10.73 -12.58
N GLN A 26 0.22 10.32 -13.82
CA GLN A 26 1.39 10.74 -14.59
C GLN A 26 1.36 12.26 -14.86
N GLN A 27 0.21 12.79 -15.27
CA GLN A 27 0.07 14.22 -15.55
C GLN A 27 0.25 15.08 -14.30
N LEU A 28 -0.32 14.65 -13.17
CA LEU A 28 -0.16 15.33 -11.88
C LEU A 28 1.31 15.30 -11.42
N LEU A 29 1.98 14.15 -11.54
CA LEU A 29 3.39 14.02 -11.18
C LEU A 29 4.29 14.92 -12.03
N LEU A 30 4.08 14.97 -13.34
CA LEU A 30 4.84 15.86 -14.23
C LEU A 30 4.64 17.34 -13.86
N GLY A 31 3.42 17.73 -13.50
CA GLY A 31 3.13 19.08 -13.01
C GLY A 31 3.88 19.41 -11.72
N ALA A 32 3.77 18.54 -10.71
CA ALA A 32 4.45 18.72 -9.42
C ALA A 32 5.98 18.72 -9.57
N TYR A 33 6.51 17.82 -10.40
CA TYR A 33 7.94 17.74 -10.69
C TYR A 33 8.45 19.00 -11.38
N SER A 34 7.72 19.52 -12.37
CA SER A 34 8.09 20.76 -13.06
C SER A 34 8.11 21.96 -12.11
N ALA A 35 7.14 22.04 -11.20
CA ALA A 35 7.11 23.07 -10.16
C ALA A 35 8.31 22.95 -9.21
N MET A 36 8.65 21.73 -8.75
CA MET A 36 9.84 21.49 -7.94
C MET A 36 11.12 21.88 -8.69
N SER A 37 11.26 21.51 -9.97
CA SER A 37 12.43 21.86 -10.79
C SER A 37 12.62 23.37 -10.91
N LYS A 38 11.53 24.16 -10.99
CA LYS A 38 11.59 25.62 -10.95
C LYS A 38 12.16 26.12 -9.62
N GLU A 39 11.70 25.58 -8.49
CA GLU A 39 12.20 26.00 -7.18
C GLU A 39 13.66 25.57 -6.95
N VAL A 40 14.08 24.42 -7.50
CA VAL A 40 15.49 24.00 -7.56
C VAL A 40 16.32 25.00 -8.37
N ALA A 41 15.87 25.37 -9.58
CA ALA A 41 16.57 26.35 -10.42
C ALA A 41 16.67 27.74 -9.76
N SER A 42 15.71 28.10 -8.91
CA SER A 42 15.74 29.35 -8.13
C SER A 42 16.66 29.32 -6.90
N GLY A 43 17.21 28.15 -6.55
CA GLY A 43 18.06 27.98 -5.36
C GLY A 43 17.30 27.81 -4.04
N LYS A 44 15.96 27.85 -4.05
CA LYS A 44 15.13 27.68 -2.84
C LYS A 44 15.01 26.23 -2.38
N VAL A 45 15.16 25.28 -3.31
CA VAL A 45 15.15 23.84 -3.00
C VAL A 45 16.51 23.25 -3.33
N LYS A 46 17.15 22.64 -2.33
CA LYS A 46 18.33 21.81 -2.53
C LYS A 46 17.90 20.36 -2.71
N HIS A 47 17.96 19.86 -3.94
CA HIS A 47 17.54 18.51 -4.27
C HIS A 47 18.69 17.51 -4.11
N HIS A 48 18.42 16.40 -3.41
CA HIS A 48 19.33 15.29 -3.20
C HIS A 48 18.72 14.01 -3.78
N SER A 49 19.15 13.62 -4.98
CA SER A 49 18.71 12.37 -5.62
C SER A 49 19.56 11.19 -5.16
N ARG A 50 19.00 9.99 -5.21
CA ARG A 50 19.71 8.74 -4.83
C ARG A 50 20.24 8.80 -3.39
N SER A 51 19.46 9.40 -2.50
CA SER A 51 19.73 9.44 -1.06
C SER A 51 18.58 8.78 -0.34
N GLU A 52 18.87 7.81 0.53
CA GLU A 52 17.87 7.10 1.31
C GLU A 52 18.00 7.47 2.79
N MET A 53 16.90 7.90 3.39
CA MET A 53 16.84 8.21 4.81
C MET A 53 17.12 6.97 5.66
N GLN A 54 18.11 7.10 6.55
CA GLN A 54 18.52 6.05 7.46
C GLN A 54 18.07 6.26 8.91
N GLU A 55 17.85 7.49 9.35
CA GLU A 55 17.44 7.72 10.75
C GLU A 55 16.83 9.13 10.91
N VAL A 56 15.96 9.31 11.90
CA VAL A 56 15.54 10.65 12.36
C VAL A 56 16.46 11.11 13.48
N ILE A 57 16.95 12.34 13.39
CA ILE A 57 17.75 12.96 14.46
C ILE A 57 16.81 13.66 15.42
N ILE A 58 16.82 13.24 16.69
CA ILE A 58 16.00 13.83 17.76
C ILE A 58 16.90 14.64 18.70
N VAL A 59 16.56 15.90 18.95
CA VAL A 59 17.22 16.78 19.93
C VAL A 59 16.13 17.44 20.76
N ASP A 60 16.23 17.33 22.09
CA ASP A 60 15.26 17.88 23.05
C ASP A 60 13.80 17.50 22.74
N GLY A 61 13.58 16.23 22.34
CA GLY A 61 12.26 15.71 21.99
C GLY A 61 11.69 16.24 20.66
N LYS A 62 12.51 16.93 19.85
CA LYS A 62 12.12 17.46 18.53
C LYS A 62 12.89 16.78 17.41
N ALA A 63 12.25 16.56 16.26
CA ALA A 63 12.95 16.14 15.06
C ALA A 63 13.76 17.30 14.48
N ARG A 64 15.08 17.17 14.52
CA ARG A 64 16.05 18.22 14.14
C ARG A 64 16.96 17.81 12.99
N GLY A 65 16.55 16.82 12.21
CA GLY A 65 17.29 16.38 11.03
C GLY A 65 17.11 14.92 10.70
N ILE A 66 17.90 14.47 9.74
CA ILE A 66 17.93 13.08 9.29
C ILE A 66 19.37 12.62 9.04
N VAL A 67 19.60 11.32 9.18
CA VAL A 67 20.77 10.64 8.62
C VAL A 67 20.37 10.05 7.27
N VAL A 68 21.23 10.17 6.27
CA VAL A 68 21.01 9.64 4.92
C VAL A 68 22.20 8.81 4.49
N ARG A 69 21.93 7.80 3.66
CA ARG A 69 22.94 7.07 2.89
C ARG A 69 22.81 7.47 1.43
N ASP A 70 23.91 7.91 0.84
CA ASP A 70 24.03 8.08 -0.61
C ASP A 70 24.06 6.69 -1.26
N LEU A 71 23.12 6.42 -2.17
CA LEU A 71 22.94 5.10 -2.77
C LEU A 71 23.97 4.78 -3.88
N VAL A 72 24.79 5.76 -4.28
CA VAL A 72 25.84 5.56 -5.28
C VAL A 72 27.17 5.28 -4.60
N SER A 73 27.56 6.12 -3.65
CA SER A 73 28.85 6.05 -2.95
C SER A 73 28.79 5.25 -1.65
N GLY A 74 27.60 4.96 -1.13
CA GLY A 74 27.41 4.36 0.18
C GLY A 74 27.69 5.29 1.36
N LYS A 75 28.12 6.54 1.12
CA LYS A 75 28.47 7.49 2.17
C LYS A 75 27.27 7.80 3.06
N ILE A 76 27.50 7.71 4.37
CA ILE A 76 26.54 8.14 5.40
C ILE A 76 26.83 9.59 5.76
N SER A 77 25.78 10.41 5.86
CA SER A 77 25.88 11.81 6.28
C SER A 77 24.62 12.25 7.02
N ALA A 78 24.75 13.30 7.84
CA ALA A 78 23.63 13.92 8.54
C ALA A 78 23.27 15.26 7.91
N HIS A 79 21.98 15.58 7.96
CA HIS A 79 21.41 16.86 7.59
C HIS A 79 20.59 17.36 8.77
N THR A 80 21.00 18.46 9.41
CA THR A 80 20.22 19.10 10.48
C THR A 80 19.21 20.07 9.88
N ALA A 81 18.08 20.23 10.56
CA ALA A 81 16.96 21.07 10.12
C ALA A 81 16.11 21.53 11.31
N ASP A 82 15.29 22.55 11.08
CA ASP A 82 14.32 23.04 12.07
C ASP A 82 13.06 22.18 12.14
N CYS A 83 12.75 21.45 11.07
CA CYS A 83 11.71 20.43 11.03
C CYS A 83 12.00 19.41 9.94
N VAL A 84 11.34 18.25 10.01
CA VAL A 84 11.39 17.19 8.99
C VAL A 84 9.97 16.93 8.49
N VAL A 85 9.77 16.85 7.17
CA VAL A 85 8.49 16.50 6.56
C VAL A 85 8.66 15.22 5.75
N MET A 86 7.95 14.16 6.13
CA MET A 86 7.98 12.86 5.46
C MET A 86 6.87 12.73 4.42
N CYS A 87 7.26 12.42 3.19
CA CYS A 87 6.35 12.22 2.05
C CYS A 87 6.69 10.91 1.32
N THR A 88 6.94 9.83 2.08
CA THR A 88 7.66 8.64 1.61
C THR A 88 6.78 7.54 1.01
N GLY A 89 5.47 7.77 0.93
CA GLY A 89 4.50 6.82 0.38
C GLY A 89 4.18 5.66 1.33
N GLY A 90 3.40 4.71 0.81
CA GLY A 90 2.92 3.56 1.57
C GLY A 90 3.84 2.34 1.61
N TYR A 91 3.35 1.29 2.27
CA TYR A 91 4.12 0.09 2.60
C TYR A 91 3.53 -1.23 2.06
N SER A 92 2.72 -1.19 0.99
CA SER A 92 2.10 -2.42 0.44
C SER A 92 3.14 -3.45 -0.05
N ASN A 93 4.39 -3.05 -0.28
CA ASN A 93 5.48 -3.99 -0.59
C ASN A 93 5.83 -4.92 0.58
N ALA A 94 5.32 -4.73 1.80
CA ALA A 94 5.42 -5.73 2.87
C ALA A 94 4.87 -7.10 2.43
N PHE A 95 3.84 -7.11 1.56
CA PHE A 95 3.26 -8.32 0.97
C PHE A 95 4.09 -8.96 -0.15
N TYR A 96 5.28 -8.44 -0.45
CA TYR A 96 6.13 -8.81 -1.59
C TYR A 96 5.50 -8.51 -2.96
N LEU A 97 4.44 -9.22 -3.35
CA LEU A 97 3.67 -8.96 -4.56
C LEU A 97 2.59 -7.91 -4.28
N SER A 98 2.78 -6.71 -4.82
CA SER A 98 1.81 -5.62 -4.75
C SER A 98 1.77 -4.85 -6.06
N THR A 99 0.83 -3.91 -6.17
CA THR A 99 0.78 -2.97 -7.30
C THR A 99 1.75 -1.81 -7.18
N ASN A 100 2.37 -1.61 -6.01
CA ASN A 100 3.29 -0.49 -5.76
C ASN A 100 4.54 -0.59 -6.65
N ALA A 101 5.27 0.52 -6.77
CA ALA A 101 6.60 0.48 -7.36
C ALA A 101 7.56 -0.22 -6.39
N LYS A 102 8.60 -0.90 -6.88
CA LYS A 102 9.57 -1.59 -6.01
C LYS A 102 10.25 -0.68 -4.98
N GLY A 103 10.37 0.61 -5.29
CA GLY A 103 10.96 1.61 -4.39
C GLY A 103 10.05 2.00 -3.22
N CYS A 104 8.74 1.76 -3.30
CA CYS A 104 7.82 2.03 -2.20
C CYS A 104 8.18 1.14 -1.01
N ASN A 105 8.53 1.72 0.12
CA ASN A 105 8.95 0.97 1.28
C ASN A 105 8.61 1.74 2.56
N THR A 106 8.62 1.01 3.68
CA THR A 106 8.26 1.56 4.98
C THR A 106 9.45 2.14 5.75
N SER A 107 10.68 2.09 5.23
CA SER A 107 11.87 2.29 6.06
C SER A 107 11.90 3.64 6.77
N ALA A 108 11.57 4.74 6.08
CA ALA A 108 11.56 6.07 6.68
C ALA A 108 10.53 6.20 7.82
N THR A 109 9.28 5.81 7.56
CA THR A 109 8.19 5.88 8.55
C THR A 109 8.42 4.89 9.70
N TRP A 110 8.92 3.70 9.41
CA TRP A 110 9.24 2.69 10.42
C TRP A 110 10.36 3.14 11.35
N ARG A 111 11.40 3.77 10.81
CA ARG A 111 12.52 4.29 11.62
C ARG A 111 12.09 5.49 12.46
N ALA A 112 11.23 6.36 11.94
CA ALA A 112 10.57 7.38 12.76
C ALA A 112 9.74 6.76 13.89
N HIS A 113 9.01 5.68 13.60
CA HIS A 113 8.24 4.96 14.63
C HIS A 113 9.13 4.44 15.75
N LYS A 114 10.29 3.85 15.41
CA LYS A 114 11.29 3.41 16.38
C LYS A 114 11.92 4.54 17.20
N LYS A 115 11.83 5.80 16.74
CA LYS A 115 12.25 7.00 17.47
C LYS A 115 11.12 7.67 18.26
N GLY A 116 9.92 7.08 18.30
CA GLY A 116 8.80 7.53 19.13
C GLY A 116 7.60 8.08 18.37
N ALA A 117 7.61 8.08 17.03
CA ALA A 117 6.41 8.42 16.26
C ALA A 117 5.40 7.28 16.40
N PHE A 118 4.12 7.56 16.63
CA PHE A 118 3.12 6.48 16.66
C PHE A 118 2.83 5.98 15.24
N PHE A 119 2.50 4.69 15.10
CA PHE A 119 2.09 4.09 13.83
C PHE A 119 0.63 3.66 13.92
N ALA A 120 -0.23 4.27 13.11
CA ALA A 120 -1.66 4.11 13.17
C ALA A 120 -2.16 3.04 12.20
N ASN A 121 -3.07 2.17 12.68
CA ASN A 121 -3.81 1.16 11.92
C ASN A 121 -2.96 0.36 10.90
N PRO A 122 -1.80 -0.21 11.28
CA PRO A 122 -0.86 -0.81 10.33
C PRO A 122 -1.50 -1.94 9.50
N SER A 123 -2.51 -2.63 10.02
CA SER A 123 -3.21 -3.70 9.30
C SER A 123 -4.25 -3.20 8.28
N PHE A 124 -4.56 -1.90 8.22
CA PHE A 124 -5.53 -1.35 7.29
C PHE A 124 -4.89 -1.13 5.91
N THR A 125 -4.86 -2.21 5.13
CA THR A 125 -4.29 -2.24 3.78
C THR A 125 -5.39 -2.58 2.77
N GLN A 126 -5.53 -1.74 1.74
CA GLN A 126 -6.53 -1.91 0.71
C GLN A 126 -5.99 -2.79 -0.42
N ILE A 127 -6.85 -3.70 -0.85
CA ILE A 127 -6.62 -4.64 -1.94
C ILE A 127 -7.44 -4.20 -3.15
N HIS A 128 -6.80 -4.18 -4.32
CA HIS A 128 -7.43 -3.80 -5.58
C HIS A 128 -7.90 -5.06 -6.32
N PRO A 129 -9.15 -5.12 -6.80
CA PRO A 129 -9.72 -6.36 -7.35
C PRO A 129 -9.22 -6.72 -8.74
N THR A 130 -8.82 -5.73 -9.54
CA THR A 130 -8.47 -5.94 -10.96
C THR A 130 -6.98 -5.71 -11.20
N CYS A 131 -6.15 -6.72 -10.94
CA CYS A 131 -4.74 -6.73 -11.32
C CYS A 131 -4.46 -7.92 -12.24
N ILE A 132 -3.47 -7.81 -13.12
CA ILE A 132 -3.04 -8.96 -13.92
C ILE A 132 -2.54 -10.05 -12.94
N PRO A 133 -3.07 -11.29 -13.02
CA PRO A 133 -2.65 -12.41 -12.19
C PRO A 133 -1.14 -12.62 -12.17
N PRO A 134 -0.63 -13.22 -11.09
CA PRO A 134 0.73 -13.71 -11.11
C PRO A 134 0.89 -14.77 -12.21
N THR A 135 2.00 -14.72 -12.94
CA THR A 135 2.35 -15.68 -14.00
C THR A 135 3.53 -16.57 -13.63
N GLY A 136 4.14 -16.36 -12.47
CA GLY A 136 5.19 -17.21 -11.91
C GLY A 136 5.84 -16.63 -10.66
N GLU A 137 6.75 -17.40 -10.05
CA GLU A 137 7.37 -17.08 -8.76
C GLU A 137 8.50 -16.03 -8.81
N ASN A 138 8.94 -15.67 -10.01
CA ASN A 138 10.01 -14.70 -10.25
C ASN A 138 9.46 -13.31 -10.60
N GLN A 139 8.15 -13.13 -10.47
CA GLN A 139 7.51 -11.87 -10.73
C GLN A 139 7.81 -10.87 -9.62
N SER A 140 7.93 -9.61 -10.01
CA SER A 140 8.54 -8.61 -9.16
C SER A 140 7.57 -7.55 -8.64
N LYS A 141 6.38 -7.50 -9.25
CA LYS A 141 5.20 -6.74 -8.85
C LYS A 141 4.00 -7.24 -9.64
N LEU A 142 2.80 -6.86 -9.22
CA LEU A 142 1.57 -7.06 -9.98
C LEU A 142 1.18 -5.76 -10.71
N THR A 143 0.62 -5.88 -11.91
CA THR A 143 0.20 -4.71 -12.68
C THR A 143 -1.28 -4.44 -12.46
N LEU A 144 -1.57 -3.23 -12.02
CA LEU A 144 -2.92 -2.72 -11.85
C LEU A 144 -3.61 -2.54 -13.21
N MET A 145 -4.82 -3.09 -13.34
CA MET A 145 -5.76 -2.72 -14.40
C MET A 145 -6.79 -1.76 -13.82
N SER A 146 -7.00 -0.60 -14.46
CA SER A 146 -7.79 0.48 -13.87
C SER A 146 -9.20 0.02 -13.51
N GLU A 147 -9.66 0.38 -12.31
CA GLU A 147 -11.03 0.09 -11.86
C GLU A 147 -12.11 0.61 -12.82
N SER A 148 -11.83 1.62 -13.63
CA SER A 148 -12.79 2.11 -14.64
C SER A 148 -13.15 1.08 -15.71
N LEU A 149 -12.36 -0.01 -15.82
CA LEU A 149 -12.68 -1.13 -16.70
C LEU A 149 -13.95 -1.86 -16.24
N ARG A 150 -14.23 -1.93 -14.93
CA ARG A 150 -15.44 -2.55 -14.40
C ARG A 150 -16.73 -1.79 -14.72
N ASN A 151 -16.63 -0.53 -15.17
CA ASN A 151 -17.80 0.24 -15.57
C ASN A 151 -18.50 -0.35 -16.81
N ASP A 152 -17.71 -0.90 -17.73
CA ASP A 152 -18.21 -1.41 -19.02
C ASP A 152 -17.88 -2.91 -19.22
N GLY A 153 -16.91 -3.46 -18.47
CA GLY A 153 -16.53 -4.86 -18.51
C GLY A 153 -17.29 -5.71 -17.48
N ARG A 154 -17.64 -6.94 -17.86
CA ARG A 154 -18.35 -7.91 -17.02
C ARG A 154 -17.38 -8.91 -16.42
N ILE A 155 -17.50 -9.21 -15.13
CA ILE A 155 -16.62 -10.15 -14.44
C ILE A 155 -17.31 -11.50 -14.31
N TRP A 156 -16.64 -12.57 -14.72
CA TRP A 156 -17.18 -13.92 -14.62
C TRP A 156 -16.09 -14.98 -14.39
N ALA A 157 -16.53 -16.14 -13.91
CA ALA A 157 -15.72 -17.35 -13.86
C ALA A 157 -16.54 -18.54 -14.38
N PRO A 158 -15.90 -19.62 -14.85
CA PRO A 158 -16.63 -20.82 -15.21
C PRO A 158 -17.45 -21.35 -14.02
N LYS A 159 -18.66 -21.87 -14.29
CA LYS A 159 -19.49 -22.53 -13.26
C LYS A 159 -18.90 -23.87 -12.82
N LYS A 160 -18.22 -24.57 -13.73
CA LYS A 160 -17.64 -25.90 -13.51
C LYS A 160 -16.12 -25.84 -13.49
N ILE A 161 -15.48 -26.62 -12.63
CA ILE A 161 -14.02 -26.64 -12.47
C ILE A 161 -13.35 -27.17 -13.76
N GLU A 162 -13.98 -28.11 -14.45
CA GLU A 162 -13.46 -28.72 -15.68
C GLU A 162 -13.36 -27.71 -16.84
N ASP A 163 -14.13 -26.62 -16.76
CA ASP A 163 -14.13 -25.55 -17.77
C ASP A 163 -13.02 -24.52 -17.52
N CYS A 164 -12.33 -24.56 -16.38
CA CYS A 164 -11.29 -23.59 -16.02
C CYS A 164 -9.99 -23.71 -16.84
N THR A 165 -9.85 -24.76 -17.66
CA THR A 165 -8.75 -24.95 -18.61
C THR A 165 -9.15 -24.70 -20.06
N LYS A 166 -10.45 -24.50 -20.34
CA LYS A 166 -10.95 -24.29 -21.70
C LYS A 166 -10.59 -22.91 -22.22
N ASP A 167 -10.59 -22.78 -23.54
CA ASP A 167 -10.59 -21.46 -24.17
C ASP A 167 -11.87 -20.71 -23.75
N PRO A 168 -11.78 -19.48 -23.22
CA PRO A 168 -12.97 -18.75 -22.77
C PRO A 168 -14.01 -18.51 -23.87
N ARG A 169 -13.61 -18.57 -25.16
CA ARG A 169 -14.52 -18.44 -26.30
C ARG A 169 -15.40 -19.67 -26.51
N GLU A 170 -15.01 -20.82 -25.96
CA GLU A 170 -15.75 -22.08 -26.03
C GLU A 170 -16.74 -22.25 -24.88
N ILE A 171 -16.68 -21.38 -23.85
CA ILE A 171 -17.59 -21.39 -22.72
C ILE A 171 -18.82 -20.54 -23.08
N VAL A 172 -19.97 -21.19 -23.27
CA VAL A 172 -21.25 -20.53 -23.57
C VAL A 172 -21.73 -19.69 -22.39
N GLU A 173 -22.56 -18.69 -22.64
CA GLU A 173 -23.02 -17.71 -21.64
C GLU A 173 -23.66 -18.38 -20.43
N GLU A 174 -24.40 -19.49 -20.63
CA GLU A 174 -25.08 -20.23 -19.57
C GLU A 174 -24.12 -20.95 -18.62
N ASP A 175 -22.88 -21.23 -19.05
CA ASP A 175 -21.84 -21.87 -18.23
C ASP A 175 -20.93 -20.84 -17.53
N ARG A 176 -21.20 -19.53 -17.70
CA ARG A 176 -20.49 -18.43 -17.04
C ARG A 176 -21.23 -17.99 -15.78
N ASP A 177 -20.53 -17.85 -14.67
CA ASP A 177 -21.05 -17.24 -13.43
C ASP A 177 -20.59 -15.79 -13.33
N TYR A 178 -21.50 -14.85 -13.62
CA TYR A 178 -21.31 -13.43 -13.36
C TYR A 178 -21.55 -13.14 -11.87
N PHE A 179 -20.67 -13.67 -11.02
CA PHE A 179 -20.88 -13.78 -9.58
C PHE A 179 -21.13 -12.44 -8.88
N LEU A 180 -20.50 -11.33 -9.31
CA LEU A 180 -20.77 -10.00 -8.75
C LEU A 180 -22.17 -9.49 -9.10
N GLU A 181 -22.62 -9.70 -10.33
CA GLU A 181 -23.98 -9.35 -10.78
C GLU A 181 -25.03 -10.17 -10.04
N ARG A 182 -24.72 -11.45 -9.76
CA ARG A 182 -25.59 -12.35 -9.00
C ARG A 182 -25.65 -12.02 -7.51
N MET A 183 -24.51 -11.71 -6.89
CA MET A 183 -24.40 -11.45 -5.46
C MET A 183 -24.87 -10.03 -5.08
N TYR A 184 -24.66 -9.04 -5.94
CA TYR A 184 -24.90 -7.63 -5.65
C TYR A 184 -25.65 -6.95 -6.82
N PRO A 185 -26.94 -7.26 -7.04
CA PRO A 185 -27.66 -6.82 -8.24
C PRO A 185 -27.76 -5.28 -8.39
N ALA A 186 -27.75 -4.53 -7.28
CA ALA A 186 -27.83 -3.07 -7.31
C ALA A 186 -26.55 -2.39 -7.81
N PHE A 187 -25.38 -2.99 -7.56
CA PHE A 187 -24.07 -2.41 -7.89
C PHE A 187 -23.34 -3.18 -8.99
N ALA A 188 -23.60 -4.48 -9.12
CA ALA A 188 -22.95 -5.38 -10.05
C ALA A 188 -21.42 -5.27 -9.99
N ASN A 189 -20.76 -5.06 -11.14
CA ASN A 189 -19.31 -4.90 -11.21
C ASN A 189 -18.81 -3.59 -10.56
N LEU A 190 -19.69 -2.68 -10.10
CA LEU A 190 -19.35 -1.42 -9.44
C LEU A 190 -19.33 -1.49 -7.91
N VAL A 191 -19.45 -2.67 -7.32
CA VAL A 191 -19.26 -2.86 -5.87
C VAL A 191 -17.90 -2.29 -5.40
N PRO A 192 -17.78 -1.92 -4.12
CA PRO A 192 -16.53 -1.49 -3.52
C PRO A 192 -15.39 -2.49 -3.70
N ARG A 193 -14.16 -1.99 -3.65
CA ARG A 193 -12.95 -2.77 -3.90
C ARG A 193 -12.79 -3.96 -2.96
N ASP A 194 -13.14 -3.78 -1.69
CA ASP A 194 -13.03 -4.82 -0.68
C ASP A 194 -14.01 -5.97 -0.95
N VAL A 195 -15.26 -5.65 -1.30
CA VAL A 195 -16.29 -6.61 -1.73
C VAL A 195 -15.86 -7.37 -2.98
N ALA A 196 -15.47 -6.64 -4.05
CA ALA A 196 -15.01 -7.27 -5.29
C ALA A 196 -13.79 -8.18 -5.07
N SER A 197 -12.84 -7.75 -4.25
CA SER A 197 -11.61 -8.53 -4.00
C SER A 197 -11.91 -9.82 -3.25
N ARG A 198 -12.77 -9.76 -2.21
CA ARG A 198 -13.22 -10.96 -1.47
C ARG A 198 -13.96 -11.94 -2.38
N ALA A 199 -14.88 -11.45 -3.20
CA ALA A 199 -15.63 -12.29 -4.14
C ALA A 199 -14.70 -12.98 -5.15
N VAL A 200 -13.79 -12.24 -5.80
CA VAL A 200 -12.83 -12.83 -6.75
C VAL A 200 -11.95 -13.89 -6.07
N LYS A 201 -11.48 -13.63 -4.84
CA LYS A 201 -10.70 -14.61 -4.08
C LYS A 201 -11.52 -15.88 -3.78
N SER A 202 -12.76 -15.74 -3.30
CA SER A 202 -13.64 -16.87 -2.99
C SER A 202 -13.79 -17.80 -4.19
N ILE A 203 -14.01 -17.23 -5.38
CA ILE A 203 -14.10 -18.02 -6.62
C ILE A 203 -12.83 -18.82 -6.89
N CYS A 204 -11.65 -18.24 -6.65
CA CYS A 204 -10.38 -18.94 -6.83
C CYS A 204 -10.19 -20.03 -5.76
N ASP A 205 -10.53 -19.73 -4.50
CA ASP A 205 -10.45 -20.67 -3.36
C ASP A 205 -11.41 -21.87 -3.54
N GLU A 206 -12.53 -21.69 -4.23
CA GLU A 206 -13.47 -22.75 -4.65
C GLU A 206 -12.91 -23.65 -5.76
N GLY A 207 -11.70 -23.40 -6.25
CA GLY A 207 -11.05 -24.15 -7.33
C GLY A 207 -11.52 -23.73 -8.74
N ARG A 208 -12.30 -22.65 -8.86
CA ARG A 208 -12.81 -22.13 -10.14
C ARG A 208 -11.94 -21.02 -10.74
N GLY A 209 -10.71 -20.90 -10.26
CA GLY A 209 -9.73 -19.95 -10.77
C GLY A 209 -9.16 -20.34 -12.13
N ILE A 210 -8.79 -19.33 -12.93
CA ILE A 210 -8.23 -19.49 -14.28
C ILE A 210 -6.80 -18.96 -14.38
N GLY A 211 -6.13 -19.25 -15.50
CA GLY A 211 -4.76 -18.78 -15.76
C GLY A 211 -3.67 -19.76 -15.35
N THR A 212 -2.47 -19.24 -15.11
CA THR A 212 -1.29 -20.04 -14.76
C THR A 212 -1.45 -20.63 -13.36
N GLU A 213 -1.17 -21.92 -13.23
CA GLU A 213 -1.12 -22.58 -11.93
C GLU A 213 0.18 -22.20 -11.21
N ILE A 214 0.06 -21.71 -9.98
CA ILE A 214 1.16 -21.29 -9.11
C ILE A 214 0.92 -21.92 -7.75
N ASN A 215 1.87 -22.75 -7.28
CA ASN A 215 1.74 -23.49 -6.03
C ASN A 215 0.46 -24.35 -5.94
N GLY A 216 -0.02 -24.90 -7.06
CA GLY A 216 -1.23 -25.72 -7.11
C GLY A 216 -2.53 -24.92 -7.18
N GLU A 217 -2.48 -23.60 -7.30
CA GLU A 217 -3.65 -22.73 -7.39
C GLU A 217 -3.66 -21.94 -8.69
N LYS A 218 -4.84 -21.76 -9.29
CA LYS A 218 -5.05 -20.84 -10.41
C LYS A 218 -5.67 -19.56 -9.87
N LEU A 219 -4.93 -18.46 -9.99
CA LEU A 219 -5.30 -17.19 -9.35
C LEU A 219 -5.85 -16.22 -10.40
N GLY A 220 -7.12 -16.36 -10.76
CA GLY A 220 -7.73 -15.40 -11.67
C GLY A 220 -9.19 -15.68 -12.01
N VAL A 221 -9.87 -14.64 -12.47
CA VAL A 221 -11.20 -14.70 -13.11
C VAL A 221 -11.17 -13.86 -14.39
N TYR A 222 -12.23 -13.93 -15.19
CA TYR A 222 -12.34 -13.18 -16.43
C TYR A 222 -12.96 -11.79 -16.24
N LEU A 223 -12.45 -10.80 -16.98
CA LEU A 223 -13.02 -9.47 -17.18
C LEU A 223 -13.24 -9.25 -18.68
N ASP A 224 -14.49 -9.28 -19.10
CA ASP A 224 -14.91 -9.41 -20.50
C ASP A 224 -15.56 -8.12 -21.02
N PHE A 225 -15.16 -7.70 -22.21
CA PHE A 225 -15.64 -6.51 -22.92
C PHE A 225 -16.49 -6.82 -24.17
N SER A 226 -16.71 -8.10 -24.49
CA SER A 226 -17.48 -8.53 -25.66
C SER A 226 -18.85 -7.83 -25.77
N SER A 227 -19.63 -7.82 -24.69
CA SER A 227 -20.95 -7.21 -24.64
C SER A 227 -20.94 -5.70 -24.93
N ILE A 228 -19.98 -4.94 -24.39
CA ILE A 228 -19.90 -3.50 -24.66
C ILE A 228 -19.40 -3.23 -26.08
N ILE A 229 -18.45 -4.03 -26.58
CA ILE A 229 -17.94 -3.91 -27.96
C ILE A 229 -19.06 -4.14 -28.97
N GLU A 230 -19.90 -5.15 -28.76
CA GLU A 230 -21.08 -5.40 -29.59
C GLU A 230 -22.05 -4.22 -29.57
N ARG A 231 -22.30 -3.65 -28.37
CA ARG A 231 -23.27 -2.57 -28.19
C ARG A 231 -22.86 -1.23 -28.79
N ILE A 232 -21.59 -0.84 -28.67
CA ILE A 232 -21.14 0.52 -29.05
C ILE A 232 -20.06 0.56 -30.14
N GLY A 233 -19.54 -0.60 -30.54
CA GLY A 233 -18.46 -0.74 -31.51
C GLY A 233 -17.06 -0.59 -30.89
N GLU A 234 -16.10 -1.27 -31.50
CA GLU A 234 -14.70 -1.32 -31.06
C GLU A 234 -14.06 0.07 -30.98
N ASP A 235 -14.29 0.95 -31.96
CA ASP A 235 -13.69 2.29 -31.99
C ASP A 235 -14.04 3.14 -30.77
N LYS A 236 -15.29 3.03 -30.28
CA LYS A 236 -15.72 3.77 -29.09
C LYS A 236 -15.12 3.18 -27.81
N VAL A 237 -14.99 1.85 -27.74
CA VAL A 237 -14.28 1.17 -26.63
C VAL A 237 -12.80 1.56 -26.65
N ARG A 238 -12.17 1.58 -27.82
CA ARG A 238 -10.76 2.00 -28.03
C ARG A 238 -10.52 3.44 -27.61
N ALA A 239 -11.44 4.35 -27.92
CA ALA A 239 -11.36 5.74 -27.48
C ALA A 239 -11.37 5.90 -25.95
N LYS A 240 -12.10 5.02 -25.23
CA LYS A 240 -12.20 5.04 -23.76
C LYS A 240 -11.05 4.30 -23.07
N TYR A 241 -10.69 3.12 -23.57
CA TYR A 241 -9.89 2.13 -22.84
C TYR A 241 -8.65 1.65 -23.60
N GLY A 242 -8.41 2.13 -24.82
CA GLY A 242 -7.35 1.61 -25.70
C GLY A 242 -5.98 1.57 -25.03
N ASN A 243 -5.61 2.61 -24.28
CA ASN A 243 -4.32 2.64 -23.57
C ASN A 243 -4.19 1.54 -22.49
N LEU A 244 -5.30 1.13 -21.87
CA LEU A 244 -5.33 0.03 -20.91
C LEU A 244 -5.30 -1.32 -21.63
N PHE A 245 -5.96 -1.44 -22.78
CA PHE A 245 -5.96 -2.67 -23.58
C PHE A 245 -4.56 -2.93 -24.15
N ASP A 246 -3.94 -1.90 -24.74
CA ASP A 246 -2.56 -1.96 -25.24
C ASP A 246 -1.57 -2.34 -24.11
N MET A 247 -1.79 -1.83 -22.89
CA MET A 247 -0.97 -2.16 -21.73
C MET A 247 -1.14 -3.63 -21.32
N TYR A 248 -2.37 -4.14 -21.30
CA TYR A 248 -2.65 -5.54 -21.00
C TYR A 248 -2.01 -6.45 -22.06
N GLU A 249 -2.28 -6.20 -23.34
CA GLU A 249 -1.74 -6.99 -24.46
C GLU A 249 -0.21 -7.05 -24.46
N ARG A 250 0.48 -5.93 -24.16
CA ARG A 250 1.94 -5.91 -24.02
C ARG A 250 2.47 -6.76 -22.88
N ILE A 251 1.69 -6.98 -21.83
CA ILE A 251 2.10 -7.73 -20.63
C ILE A 251 1.71 -9.20 -20.75
N SER A 252 0.49 -9.50 -21.19
CA SER A 252 -0.07 -10.84 -21.24
C SER A 252 0.10 -11.53 -22.60
N GLY A 253 0.30 -10.77 -23.68
CA GLY A 253 0.24 -11.27 -25.05
C GLY A 253 -1.19 -11.54 -25.55
N GLU A 254 -2.22 -11.12 -24.80
CA GLU A 254 -3.62 -11.39 -25.10
C GLU A 254 -4.36 -10.09 -25.46
N ASN A 255 -5.09 -10.08 -26.58
CA ASN A 255 -5.83 -8.92 -27.06
C ASN A 255 -7.22 -8.81 -26.38
N PRO A 256 -7.49 -7.78 -25.55
CA PRO A 256 -8.75 -7.66 -24.82
C PRO A 256 -9.98 -7.32 -25.68
N TYR A 257 -9.79 -6.96 -26.95
CA TYR A 257 -10.90 -6.82 -27.90
C TYR A 257 -11.43 -8.19 -28.37
N GLN A 258 -10.65 -9.26 -28.20
CA GLN A 258 -10.96 -10.60 -28.71
C GLN A 258 -11.09 -11.65 -27.62
N LEU A 259 -10.34 -11.50 -26.52
CA LEU A 259 -10.32 -12.42 -25.38
C LEU A 259 -10.60 -11.63 -24.09
N PRO A 260 -11.33 -12.21 -23.11
CA PRO A 260 -11.47 -11.57 -21.82
C PRO A 260 -10.12 -11.46 -21.11
N MET A 261 -9.90 -10.34 -20.41
CA MET A 261 -8.73 -10.18 -19.55
C MET A 261 -8.79 -11.14 -18.37
N LYS A 262 -7.64 -11.58 -17.87
CA LYS A 262 -7.51 -12.31 -16.61
C LYS A 262 -7.21 -11.31 -15.50
N ILE A 263 -7.93 -11.38 -14.39
CA ILE A 263 -7.79 -10.47 -13.25
C ILE A 263 -7.74 -11.22 -11.92
N TYR A 264 -6.95 -10.70 -10.96
CA TYR A 264 -6.86 -11.19 -9.58
C TYR A 264 -6.60 -10.04 -8.60
N PRO A 265 -6.98 -10.15 -7.30
CA PRO A 265 -6.77 -9.10 -6.32
C PRO A 265 -5.30 -8.94 -5.93
N ALA A 266 -4.87 -7.70 -5.61
CA ALA A 266 -3.53 -7.43 -5.11
C ALA A 266 -3.47 -6.27 -4.11
N PRO A 267 -2.54 -6.28 -3.14
CA PRO A 267 -2.29 -5.14 -2.25
C PRO A 267 -1.95 -3.87 -3.04
N HIS A 268 -2.51 -2.73 -2.63
CA HIS A 268 -2.48 -1.53 -3.46
C HIS A 268 -2.24 -0.22 -2.71
N TYR A 269 -2.93 0.00 -1.60
CA TYR A 269 -2.85 1.26 -0.86
C TYR A 269 -2.82 0.98 0.63
N THR A 270 -2.05 1.74 1.40
CA THR A 270 -2.01 1.62 2.86
C THR A 270 -2.75 2.77 3.51
N MET A 271 -3.86 2.47 4.19
CA MET A 271 -4.58 3.47 5.00
C MET A 271 -3.93 3.67 6.36
N GLY A 272 -3.22 2.67 6.88
CA GLY A 272 -2.32 2.88 7.99
C GLY A 272 -1.08 3.68 7.58
N GLY A 273 -0.36 4.20 8.57
CA GLY A 273 0.83 5.03 8.38
C GLY A 273 1.29 5.64 9.70
N LEU A 274 2.16 6.65 9.64
CA LEU A 274 2.46 7.43 10.84
C LEU A 274 1.19 8.13 11.35
N TRP A 275 0.97 8.05 12.66
CA TRP A 275 -0.03 8.86 13.32
C TRP A 275 0.35 10.34 13.19
N VAL A 276 -0.62 11.18 12.83
CA VAL A 276 -0.49 12.63 12.77
C VAL A 276 -1.70 13.31 13.42
N ASP A 277 -1.49 14.49 13.97
CA ASP A 277 -2.54 15.39 14.44
C ASP A 277 -3.23 16.10 13.25
N TYR A 278 -4.20 16.96 13.56
CA TYR A 278 -4.89 17.79 12.56
C TYR A 278 -3.95 18.65 11.71
N ASN A 279 -2.75 18.96 12.21
CA ASN A 279 -1.75 19.78 11.54
C ASN A 279 -0.73 18.94 10.73
N LEU A 280 -0.96 17.64 10.59
CA LEU A 280 -0.06 16.66 9.95
C LEU A 280 1.26 16.45 10.72
N MET A 281 1.32 16.82 12.00
CA MET A 281 2.48 16.59 12.86
C MET A 281 2.34 15.25 13.58
N THR A 282 3.40 14.45 13.58
CA THR A 282 3.44 13.19 14.32
C THR A 282 3.53 13.42 15.83
N THR A 283 3.54 12.35 16.63
CA THR A 283 3.82 12.46 18.08
C THR A 283 5.21 13.00 18.41
N ILE A 284 6.12 13.06 17.44
CA ILE A 284 7.42 13.73 17.56
C ILE A 284 7.28 15.18 17.10
N ASN A 285 7.51 16.13 18.01
CA ASN A 285 7.46 17.56 17.70
C ASN A 285 8.41 17.92 16.55
N GLY A 286 7.90 18.65 15.54
CA GLY A 286 8.69 19.06 14.37
C GLY A 286 8.91 17.96 13.32
N LEU A 287 8.35 16.77 13.52
CA LEU A 287 8.25 15.74 12.49
C LEU A 287 6.83 15.72 11.94
N PHE A 288 6.69 15.99 10.64
CA PHE A 288 5.42 15.95 9.91
C PHE A 288 5.38 14.75 8.96
N ALA A 289 4.19 14.26 8.62
CA ALA A 289 3.99 13.23 7.61
C ALA A 289 2.79 13.55 6.71
N THR A 290 2.96 13.38 5.40
CA THR A 290 1.94 13.75 4.38
C THR A 290 1.71 12.62 3.37
N GLY A 291 0.53 12.62 2.75
CA GLY A 291 0.13 11.61 1.78
C GLY A 291 0.06 10.22 2.39
N GLU A 292 0.33 9.19 1.59
CA GLU A 292 0.24 7.78 2.02
C GLU A 292 1.24 7.38 3.13
N ALA A 293 2.13 8.28 3.55
CA ALA A 293 2.99 8.06 4.72
C ALA A 293 2.24 8.23 6.06
N ASN A 294 1.06 8.85 6.06
CA ASN A 294 0.20 9.06 7.24
C ASN A 294 -1.13 8.30 7.11
N PHE A 295 -1.94 8.30 8.18
CA PHE A 295 -3.18 7.51 8.28
C PHE A 295 -4.51 8.27 8.09
N SER A 296 -4.50 9.60 8.11
CA SER A 296 -5.60 10.41 8.66
C SER A 296 -6.89 10.44 7.83
N GLU A 297 -6.83 10.36 6.50
CA GLU A 297 -7.97 10.75 5.65
C GLU A 297 -8.93 9.61 5.29
N HIS A 298 -8.47 8.36 5.33
CA HIS A 298 -9.16 7.25 4.64
C HIS A 298 -9.86 6.25 5.56
N GLY A 299 -9.61 6.32 6.87
CA GLY A 299 -10.16 5.37 7.83
C GLY A 299 -9.92 3.92 7.43
N ALA A 300 -10.95 3.08 7.57
CA ALA A 300 -10.85 1.65 7.27
C ALA A 300 -10.95 1.28 5.78
N ASN A 301 -11.34 2.20 4.89
CA ASN A 301 -11.39 1.92 3.46
C ASN A 301 -11.34 3.19 2.61
N ARG A 302 -10.29 3.31 1.80
CA ARG A 302 -10.12 4.44 0.89
C ARG A 302 -11.08 4.38 -0.30
N LEU A 303 -11.73 5.49 -0.64
CA LEU A 303 -12.46 5.62 -1.90
C LEU A 303 -11.51 5.77 -3.10
N GLY A 304 -11.86 5.16 -4.24
CA GLY A 304 -11.08 5.29 -5.47
C GLY A 304 -10.84 6.76 -5.85
N ALA A 305 -9.64 7.06 -6.37
CA ALA A 305 -9.16 8.39 -6.73
C ALA A 305 -8.85 9.39 -5.58
N SER A 306 -9.15 9.09 -4.31
CA SER A 306 -8.88 10.02 -3.21
C SER A 306 -7.41 10.12 -2.77
N ALA A 307 -6.55 9.15 -3.09
CA ALA A 307 -5.14 9.19 -2.64
C ALA A 307 -4.35 10.33 -3.30
N LEU A 308 -4.58 10.56 -4.61
CA LEU A 308 -3.94 11.67 -5.32
C LEU A 308 -4.49 13.02 -4.81
N MET A 309 -5.76 13.05 -4.41
CA MET A 309 -6.37 14.21 -3.78
C MET A 309 -5.73 14.50 -2.43
N GLN A 310 -5.56 13.50 -1.55
CA GLN A 310 -4.86 13.65 -0.27
C GLN A 310 -3.45 14.17 -0.48
N GLY A 311 -2.64 13.53 -1.34
CA GLY A 311 -1.26 13.98 -1.58
C GLY A 311 -1.16 15.43 -2.06
N LEU A 312 -2.09 15.88 -2.90
CA LEU A 312 -2.18 17.28 -3.33
C LEU A 312 -2.72 18.20 -2.21
N ALA A 313 -3.71 17.75 -1.45
CA ALA A 313 -4.31 18.53 -0.36
C ALA A 313 -3.31 18.78 0.76
N ASP A 314 -2.66 17.73 1.24
CA ASP A 314 -1.63 17.79 2.26
C ASP A 314 -0.48 18.68 1.81
N GLY A 315 0.05 18.43 0.60
CA GLY A 315 1.23 19.12 0.10
C GLY A 315 1.00 20.58 -0.29
N TYR A 316 -0.15 20.91 -0.86
CA TYR A 316 -0.43 22.25 -1.40
C TYR A 316 -1.21 23.14 -0.44
N PHE A 317 -2.16 22.59 0.34
CA PHE A 317 -3.05 23.38 1.19
C PHE A 317 -2.69 23.31 2.68
N ILE A 318 -2.34 22.13 3.20
CA ILE A 318 -2.20 21.93 4.65
C ILE A 318 -0.77 22.19 5.12
N ALA A 319 0.21 21.43 4.63
CA ALA A 319 1.60 21.47 5.07
C ALA A 319 2.24 22.87 4.99
N PRO A 320 2.02 23.69 3.94
CA PRO A 320 2.60 25.05 3.89
C PRO A 320 2.13 25.95 5.03
N ARG A 321 0.91 25.73 5.56
CA ARG A 321 0.38 26.49 6.69
C ARG A 321 0.85 25.94 8.02
N THR A 322 0.81 24.61 8.19
CA THR A 322 1.09 23.98 9.47
C THR A 322 2.59 24.00 9.79
N VAL A 323 3.44 23.73 8.80
CA VAL A 323 4.90 23.83 8.94
C VAL A 323 5.33 25.27 9.22
N ALA A 324 4.80 26.24 8.48
CA ALA A 324 5.13 27.65 8.71
C ALA A 324 4.69 28.13 10.12
N ASN A 325 3.52 27.69 10.59
CA ASN A 325 3.05 27.99 11.94
C ASN A 325 3.97 27.38 13.02
N TYR A 326 4.40 26.13 12.83
CA TYR A 326 5.36 25.49 13.73
C TYR A 326 6.68 26.26 13.80
N LEU A 327 7.25 26.60 12.63
CA LEU A 327 8.51 27.35 12.54
C LEU A 327 8.38 28.76 13.16
N ALA A 328 7.25 29.44 12.98
CA ALA A 328 7.03 30.77 13.56
C ALA A 328 6.89 30.75 15.10
N LYS A 329 6.31 29.69 15.65
CA LYS A 329 6.09 29.55 17.11
C LYS A 329 7.32 29.03 17.85
N ASN A 330 8.20 28.29 17.18
CA ASN A 330 9.36 27.67 17.81
C ASN A 330 10.62 28.47 17.49
N LYS A 331 11.23 29.08 18.51
CA LYS A 331 12.62 29.52 18.44
C LYS A 331 13.51 28.30 18.65
N LEU A 332 14.21 27.91 17.60
CA LEU A 332 15.01 26.70 17.57
C LEU A 332 16.48 27.09 17.40
N GLU A 333 17.31 26.74 18.38
CA GLU A 333 18.76 26.91 18.24
C GLU A 333 19.29 25.99 17.12
N PRO A 334 20.27 26.45 16.33
CA PRO A 334 20.93 25.61 15.33
C PRO A 334 21.56 24.38 15.97
N VAL A 335 21.37 23.22 15.33
CA VAL A 335 22.03 21.96 15.74
C VAL A 335 23.26 21.74 14.86
N ASP A 336 24.43 21.70 15.50
CA ASP A 336 25.70 21.41 14.83
C ASP A 336 25.85 19.92 14.50
N LEU A 337 26.62 19.60 13.46
CA LEU A 337 26.88 18.21 13.06
C LEU A 337 27.66 17.40 14.11
N ASN A 338 28.38 18.06 15.02
CA ASN A 338 29.07 17.43 16.14
C ASN A 338 28.20 17.29 17.39
N HIS A 339 26.91 17.66 17.33
CA HIS A 339 25.99 17.49 18.45
C HIS A 339 25.90 16.00 18.83
N PRO A 340 25.92 15.61 20.12
CA PRO A 340 25.94 14.21 20.55
C PRO A 340 24.84 13.34 19.92
N ASN A 341 23.61 13.85 19.84
CA ASN A 341 22.50 13.10 19.23
C ASN A 341 22.64 12.94 17.70
N VAL A 342 23.36 13.83 17.02
CA VAL A 342 23.65 13.68 15.57
C VAL A 342 24.67 12.57 15.38
N ILE A 343 25.74 12.58 16.17
CA ILE A 343 26.77 11.54 16.16
C ILE A 343 26.15 10.18 16.47
N GLN A 344 25.34 10.09 17.52
CA GLN A 344 24.67 8.86 17.91
C GLN A 344 23.77 8.31 16.79
N ALA A 345 22.99 9.17 16.11
CA ALA A 345 22.13 8.72 15.00
C ALA A 345 22.95 8.17 13.80
N ILE A 346 24.13 8.75 13.55
CA ILE A 346 25.06 8.24 12.53
C ILE A 346 25.62 6.88 12.96
N ASP A 347 26.01 6.74 14.22
CA ASP A 347 26.61 5.51 14.73
C ASP A 347 25.59 4.37 14.82
N ASP A 348 24.34 4.63 15.26
CA ASP A 348 23.22 3.69 15.18
C ASP A 348 23.03 3.16 13.75
N THR A 349 23.15 4.07 12.76
CA THR A 349 23.02 3.72 11.34
C THR A 349 24.17 2.81 10.88
N LYS A 350 25.41 3.15 11.25
CA LYS A 350 26.59 2.33 10.92
C LYS A 350 26.52 0.96 11.58
N GLU A 351 26.12 0.89 12.84
CA GLU A 351 25.99 -0.37 13.57
C GLU A 351 24.96 -1.28 12.89
N ARG A 352 23.79 -0.74 12.51
CA ARG A 352 22.77 -1.49 11.78
C ARG A 352 23.28 -2.00 10.42
N ILE A 353 23.99 -1.18 9.66
CA ILE A 353 24.59 -1.59 8.38
C ILE A 353 25.64 -2.69 8.62
N ASN A 354 26.52 -2.50 9.59
CA ASN A 354 27.54 -3.48 9.95
C ASN A 354 26.92 -4.83 10.33
N LYS A 355 25.82 -4.82 11.09
CA LYS A 355 25.07 -6.03 11.45
C LYS A 355 24.48 -6.74 10.24
N LEU A 356 23.95 -6.01 9.26
CA LEU A 356 23.44 -6.58 8.01
C LEU A 356 24.56 -7.16 7.13
N MET A 357 25.71 -6.49 7.08
CA MET A 357 26.87 -6.93 6.28
C MET A 357 27.54 -8.17 6.88
N ASN A 358 27.49 -8.31 8.21
CA ASN A 358 28.23 -9.33 8.97
C ASN A 358 27.29 -10.24 9.78
N ALA A 359 26.21 -10.72 9.17
CA ALA A 359 25.38 -11.76 9.78
C ALA A 359 26.26 -12.99 10.12
N PRO A 360 26.04 -13.68 11.26
CA PRO A 360 26.91 -14.77 11.71
C PRO A 360 27.07 -15.94 10.73
N GLU A 361 25.98 -16.34 10.07
CA GLU A 361 25.91 -17.53 9.19
C GLU A 361 25.27 -17.19 7.84
N PRO A 362 25.88 -16.32 7.02
CA PRO A 362 25.24 -15.72 5.86
C PRO A 362 24.92 -16.75 4.77
N LYS A 363 23.63 -17.09 4.63
CA LYS A 363 23.13 -18.18 3.79
C LYS A 363 22.12 -17.74 2.73
N HIS A 364 21.17 -16.88 3.10
CA HIS A 364 20.01 -16.56 2.26
C HIS A 364 19.98 -15.10 1.82
N SER A 365 19.55 -14.82 0.58
CA SER A 365 19.44 -13.45 0.08
C SER A 365 18.29 -12.68 0.76
N PRO A 366 18.29 -11.34 0.76
CA PRO A 366 17.15 -10.56 1.24
C PRO A 366 15.82 -10.90 0.55
N ASP A 367 15.85 -11.22 -0.75
CA ASP A 367 14.64 -11.57 -1.51
C ASP A 367 13.99 -12.87 -1.00
N TYR A 368 14.78 -13.82 -0.48
CA TYR A 368 14.24 -15.04 0.15
C TYR A 368 13.37 -14.70 1.37
N TYR A 369 13.87 -13.80 2.22
CA TYR A 369 13.13 -13.33 3.39
C TYR A 369 11.91 -12.49 3.01
N HIS A 370 12.05 -11.63 1.99
CA HIS A 370 10.94 -10.82 1.50
C HIS A 370 9.78 -11.68 0.98
N LYS A 371 10.07 -12.71 0.18
CA LYS A 371 9.08 -13.68 -0.29
C LYS A 371 8.37 -14.38 0.88
N LYS A 372 9.12 -14.77 1.91
CA LYS A 372 8.57 -15.45 3.10
C LYS A 372 7.62 -14.55 3.89
N VAL A 373 8.06 -13.36 4.30
CA VAL A 373 7.19 -12.44 5.04
C VAL A 373 5.98 -12.03 4.22
N GLY A 374 6.15 -11.82 2.91
CA GLY A 374 5.05 -11.51 2.01
C GLY A 374 4.00 -12.62 1.92
N ARG A 375 4.44 -13.89 1.86
CA ARG A 375 3.54 -15.05 1.86
C ARG A 375 2.78 -15.20 3.19
N ILE A 376 3.46 -15.02 4.32
CA ILE A 376 2.82 -15.05 5.65
C ILE A 376 1.76 -13.95 5.73
N LEU A 377 2.10 -12.72 5.36
CA LEU A 377 1.18 -11.60 5.40
C LEU A 377 0.01 -11.76 4.43
N TRP A 378 0.24 -12.25 3.21
CA TRP A 378 -0.83 -12.51 2.26
C TRP A 378 -1.84 -13.55 2.77
N GLY A 379 -1.35 -14.62 3.40
CA GLY A 379 -2.17 -15.70 3.94
C GLY A 379 -2.94 -15.32 5.21
N ALA A 380 -2.33 -14.57 6.13
CA ALA A 380 -2.91 -14.33 7.47
C ALA A 380 -3.43 -12.90 7.69
N CYS A 381 -2.87 -11.90 7.00
CA CYS A 381 -3.16 -10.47 7.22
C CYS A 381 -3.46 -9.73 5.89
N GLY A 382 -3.92 -10.46 4.87
CA GLY A 382 -4.30 -9.95 3.57
C GLY A 382 -5.78 -9.55 3.51
N MET A 383 -6.54 -10.21 2.62
CA MET A 383 -7.97 -9.94 2.39
C MET A 383 -8.86 -10.36 3.55
N SER A 384 -8.69 -11.60 3.99
CA SER A 384 -9.49 -12.23 5.03
C SER A 384 -8.55 -12.66 6.15
N ARG A 385 -9.05 -12.65 7.38
CA ARG A 385 -8.23 -12.84 8.58
C ARG A 385 -8.98 -13.69 9.57
N GLU A 386 -8.24 -14.55 10.25
CA GLU A 386 -8.75 -15.45 11.29
C GLU A 386 -7.79 -15.43 12.48
N ARG A 387 -8.34 -15.52 13.69
CA ARG A 387 -7.60 -15.46 14.96
C ARG A 387 -6.39 -16.38 14.98
N GLU A 388 -6.60 -17.66 14.64
CA GLU A 388 -5.55 -18.67 14.76
C GLU A 388 -4.49 -18.50 13.66
N ALA A 389 -4.88 -18.12 12.45
CA ALA A 389 -3.94 -17.76 11.38
C ALA A 389 -3.08 -16.54 11.76
N LEU A 390 -3.68 -15.52 12.38
CA LEU A 390 -2.95 -14.34 12.86
C LEU A 390 -1.98 -14.68 13.99
N LYS A 391 -2.37 -15.53 14.95
CA LYS A 391 -1.48 -16.01 16.01
C LYS A 391 -0.29 -16.80 15.45
N SER A 392 -0.55 -17.73 14.52
CA SER A 392 0.51 -18.49 13.84
C SER A 392 1.48 -17.55 13.11
N ALA A 393 0.95 -16.60 12.35
CA ALA A 393 1.74 -15.64 11.60
C ALA A 393 2.64 -14.77 12.51
N ILE A 394 2.19 -14.38 13.70
CA ILE A 394 3.01 -13.64 14.67
C ILE A 394 4.23 -14.44 15.08
N GLU A 395 4.06 -15.71 15.44
CA GLU A 395 5.16 -16.60 15.82
C GLU A 395 6.09 -16.91 14.63
N GLU A 396 5.52 -17.18 13.45
CA GLU A 396 6.28 -17.42 12.23
C GLU A 396 7.15 -16.22 11.84
N ILE A 397 6.60 -15.00 11.92
CA ILE A 397 7.36 -13.77 11.63
C ILE A 397 8.45 -13.56 12.69
N ARG A 398 8.20 -13.87 13.95
CA ARG A 398 9.21 -13.81 15.02
C ARG A 398 10.37 -14.77 14.75
N SER A 399 10.08 -16.02 14.39
CA SER A 399 11.10 -16.99 13.98
C SER A 399 11.84 -16.53 12.73
N LEU A 400 11.13 -15.96 11.75
CA LEU A 400 11.73 -15.40 10.53
C LEU A 400 12.68 -14.23 10.83
N GLN A 401 12.33 -13.38 11.80
CA GLN A 401 13.18 -12.27 12.23
C GLN A 401 14.49 -12.75 12.86
N ILE A 402 14.43 -13.77 13.71
CA ILE A 402 15.61 -14.39 14.32
C ILE A 402 16.49 -15.00 13.22
N ASP A 403 15.90 -15.78 12.31
CA ASP A 403 16.62 -16.38 11.18
C ASP A 403 17.24 -15.32 10.27
N PHE A 404 16.53 -14.23 9.98
CA PHE A 404 17.03 -13.13 9.16
C PHE A 404 18.33 -12.55 9.72
N TRP A 405 18.35 -12.19 11.00
CA TRP A 405 19.55 -11.59 11.60
C TRP A 405 20.70 -12.57 11.79
N GLN A 406 20.44 -13.87 11.83
CA GLN A 406 21.47 -14.91 11.86
C GLN A 406 22.05 -15.18 10.46
N ASN A 407 21.20 -15.21 9.43
CA ASN A 407 21.49 -15.89 8.18
C ASN A 407 21.37 -15.02 6.90
N VAL A 408 21.03 -13.73 7.00
CA VAL A 408 20.97 -12.86 5.81
C VAL A 408 22.35 -12.69 5.17
N LYS A 409 22.43 -12.95 3.87
CA LYS A 409 23.63 -12.79 3.06
C LYS A 409 23.54 -11.52 2.25
N VAL A 410 24.30 -10.50 2.65
CA VAL A 410 24.50 -9.27 1.88
C VAL A 410 25.80 -9.38 1.08
N THR A 411 25.69 -9.32 -0.25
CA THR A 411 26.84 -9.32 -1.15
C THR A 411 27.30 -7.89 -1.45
N GLY A 412 28.55 -7.74 -1.92
CA GLY A 412 29.15 -6.44 -2.21
C GLY A 412 29.77 -5.80 -0.97
N VAL A 413 30.02 -4.48 -1.03
CA VAL A 413 30.60 -3.69 0.06
C VAL A 413 29.65 -2.55 0.45
N GLU A 414 29.81 -1.99 1.65
CA GLU A 414 28.92 -0.95 2.17
C GLU A 414 29.15 0.44 1.56
N ASN A 415 30.38 0.74 1.14
CA ASN A 415 30.80 2.05 0.59
C ASN A 415 30.77 2.04 -0.95
N ASP A 416 29.71 1.49 -1.52
CA ASP A 416 29.46 1.43 -2.96
C ASP A 416 27.95 1.34 -3.25
N MET A 417 27.58 1.34 -4.52
CA MET A 417 26.23 1.06 -4.99
C MET A 417 25.86 -0.39 -4.68
N ASN A 418 25.25 -0.59 -3.50
CA ASN A 418 24.90 -1.92 -2.99
C ASN A 418 23.40 -2.09 -2.79
N GLN A 419 22.73 -2.50 -3.87
CA GLN A 419 21.29 -2.78 -3.85
C GLN A 419 20.91 -4.01 -3.01
N THR A 420 21.86 -4.89 -2.70
CA THR A 420 21.59 -6.02 -1.79
C THR A 420 21.48 -5.51 -0.36
N LEU A 421 22.37 -4.61 0.06
CA LEU A 421 22.32 -3.95 1.37
C LEU A 421 21.03 -3.12 1.54
N GLU A 422 20.68 -2.32 0.53
CA GLU A 422 19.44 -1.53 0.55
C GLU A 422 18.20 -2.43 0.73
N ARG A 423 18.14 -3.54 -0.02
CA ARG A 423 17.05 -4.52 0.11
C ARG A 423 17.05 -5.18 1.49
N ALA A 424 18.22 -5.56 2.02
CA ALA A 424 18.32 -6.14 3.36
C ALA A 424 17.75 -5.20 4.42
N GLY A 425 18.09 -3.91 4.38
CA GLY A 425 17.55 -2.91 5.28
C GLY A 425 16.02 -2.78 5.19
N ARG A 426 15.48 -2.69 3.97
CA ARG A 426 14.03 -2.62 3.74
C ARG A 426 13.30 -3.87 4.21
N VAL A 427 13.88 -5.05 4.00
CA VAL A 427 13.30 -6.34 4.44
C VAL A 427 13.30 -6.46 5.96
N ALA A 428 14.35 -6.00 6.64
CA ALA A 428 14.37 -5.94 8.10
C ALA A 428 13.18 -5.09 8.62
N ASP A 429 12.95 -3.93 8.00
CA ASP A 429 11.82 -3.05 8.35
C ASP A 429 10.46 -3.71 8.01
N PHE A 430 10.33 -4.44 6.90
CA PHE A 430 9.10 -5.18 6.55
C PHE A 430 8.79 -6.33 7.50
N ILE A 431 9.80 -7.04 8.01
CA ILE A 431 9.60 -8.13 8.98
C ILE A 431 9.04 -7.56 10.30
N GLU A 432 9.64 -6.48 10.80
CA GLU A 432 9.17 -5.82 12.02
C GLU A 432 7.77 -5.21 11.85
N LEU A 433 7.52 -4.54 10.72
CA LEU A 433 6.19 -4.02 10.39
C LEU A 433 5.16 -5.14 10.25
N GLY A 434 5.50 -6.24 9.57
CA GLY A 434 4.59 -7.37 9.36
C GLY A 434 4.12 -7.99 10.68
N HIS A 435 5.01 -8.08 11.66
CA HIS A 435 4.66 -8.50 13.02
C HIS A 435 3.63 -7.53 13.64
N LEU A 436 3.83 -6.22 13.52
CA LEU A 436 2.88 -5.23 14.03
C LEU A 436 1.53 -5.27 13.28
N MET A 437 1.54 -5.50 11.96
CA MET A 437 0.32 -5.66 11.17
C MET A 437 -0.52 -6.84 11.67
N CYS A 438 0.09 -8.00 11.93
CA CYS A 438 -0.63 -9.15 12.46
C CYS A 438 -1.14 -8.91 13.89
N ARG A 439 -0.35 -8.22 14.75
CA ARG A 439 -0.81 -7.84 16.09
C ARG A 439 -2.00 -6.89 16.08
N ASP A 440 -1.93 -5.85 15.24
CA ASP A 440 -3.03 -4.89 15.05
C ASP A 440 -4.29 -5.58 14.54
N ALA A 441 -4.14 -6.51 13.59
CA ALA A 441 -5.26 -7.29 13.08
C ALA A 441 -5.84 -8.26 14.12
N LEU A 442 -5.02 -8.79 15.02
CA LEU A 442 -5.44 -9.74 16.05
C LEU A 442 -6.22 -9.03 17.17
N GLU A 443 -5.71 -7.87 17.62
CA GLU A 443 -6.30 -7.04 18.67
C GLU A 443 -7.65 -6.43 18.24
N ARG A 444 -7.83 -6.18 16.94
CA ARG A 444 -9.09 -5.69 16.39
C ARG A 444 -10.03 -6.87 16.10
N GLU A 445 -10.98 -7.09 16.99
CA GLU A 445 -11.95 -8.19 16.96
C GLU A 445 -13.28 -7.75 16.35
N GLU A 446 -13.21 -7.17 15.15
CA GLU A 446 -14.38 -6.73 14.37
C GLU A 446 -14.11 -6.94 12.87
N SER A 447 -15.12 -6.73 12.03
CA SER A 447 -14.89 -6.43 10.62
C SER A 447 -15.28 -5.01 10.29
N CYS A 448 -14.35 -4.25 9.70
CA CYS A 448 -14.56 -2.85 9.33
C CYS A 448 -13.76 -2.50 8.07
N GLY A 449 -14.45 -2.11 6.99
CA GLY A 449 -13.81 -1.71 5.74
C GLY A 449 -12.93 -2.82 5.13
N CYS A 450 -11.63 -2.55 4.94
CA CYS A 450 -10.68 -3.54 4.42
C CYS A 450 -10.23 -4.58 5.47
N HIS A 451 -10.51 -4.34 6.76
CA HIS A 451 -10.19 -5.26 7.83
C HIS A 451 -11.36 -6.25 7.97
N ALA A 452 -11.21 -7.43 7.36
CA ALA A 452 -12.23 -8.47 7.39
C ALA A 452 -11.76 -9.65 8.24
N ARG A 453 -12.23 -9.70 9.49
CA ARG A 453 -12.11 -10.87 10.37
C ARG A 453 -13.30 -11.78 10.11
N LEU A 454 -13.05 -12.99 9.61
CA LEU A 454 -14.11 -13.91 9.17
C LEU A 454 -15.10 -14.22 10.31
N GLU A 455 -14.62 -14.25 11.55
CA GLU A 455 -15.42 -14.48 12.74
C GLU A 455 -16.46 -13.36 13.00
N TYR A 456 -16.27 -12.19 12.38
CA TYR A 456 -17.08 -10.98 12.52
C TYR A 456 -17.65 -10.52 11.18
N LEU A 457 -17.91 -11.45 10.25
CA LEU A 457 -18.70 -11.18 9.05
C LEU A 457 -20.16 -11.62 9.23
N ALA A 458 -21.06 -10.97 8.50
CA ALA A 458 -22.42 -11.44 8.29
C ALA A 458 -22.45 -12.64 7.33
N SER A 459 -23.57 -13.35 7.31
CA SER A 459 -23.75 -14.54 6.47
C SER A 459 -23.70 -14.25 4.97
N ASP A 460 -23.99 -13.00 4.59
CA ASP A 460 -23.87 -12.46 3.23
C ASP A 460 -22.44 -11.94 2.91
N GLY A 461 -21.52 -12.01 3.87
CA GLY A 461 -20.13 -11.55 3.73
C GLY A 461 -19.92 -10.06 4.02
N GLU A 462 -20.95 -9.34 4.46
CA GLU A 462 -20.82 -7.94 4.89
C GLU A 462 -20.15 -7.81 6.26
N ALA A 463 -19.48 -6.67 6.46
CA ALA A 463 -18.71 -6.40 7.67
C ALA A 463 -19.63 -6.12 8.88
N LYS A 464 -19.56 -6.93 9.94
CA LYS A 464 -20.19 -6.60 11.23
C LYS A 464 -19.24 -5.72 12.04
N ARG A 465 -19.36 -4.41 11.83
CA ARG A 465 -18.59 -3.41 12.58
C ARG A 465 -19.09 -3.33 14.02
N ASP A 466 -18.17 -3.24 14.97
CA ASP A 466 -18.48 -3.04 16.39
C ASP A 466 -18.13 -1.59 16.77
N ASP A 467 -19.14 -0.73 16.64
CA ASP A 467 -19.03 0.70 16.91
C ASP A 467 -18.90 1.03 18.40
N GLU A 468 -19.21 0.11 19.31
CA GLU A 468 -19.10 0.34 20.76
C GLU A 468 -17.67 0.13 21.25
N ASN A 469 -17.01 -0.94 20.80
CA ASN A 469 -15.69 -1.33 21.30
C ASN A 469 -14.54 -0.91 20.39
N PHE A 470 -14.78 -0.73 19.08
CA PHE A 470 -13.71 -0.56 18.09
C PHE A 470 -13.77 0.75 17.28
N ALA A 471 -14.60 1.71 17.70
CA ALA A 471 -14.62 3.08 17.20
C ALA A 471 -13.39 3.91 17.65
N TYR A 472 -12.19 3.41 17.38
CA TYR A 472 -10.92 4.06 17.70
C TYR A 472 -9.86 3.85 16.61
N VAL A 473 -8.95 4.82 16.52
CA VAL A 473 -7.68 4.69 15.79
C VAL A 473 -6.69 3.92 16.67
N ALA A 474 -6.14 2.83 16.13
CA ALA A 474 -5.12 2.06 16.81
C ALA A 474 -3.75 2.73 16.61
N ALA A 475 -3.31 3.57 17.54
CA ALA A 475 -2.04 4.26 17.48
C ALA A 475 -0.97 3.49 18.27
N TRP A 476 -0.09 2.78 17.57
CA TRP A 476 0.93 1.94 18.18
C TRP A 476 2.17 2.75 18.53
N GLU A 477 2.63 2.63 19.77
CA GLU A 477 3.87 3.19 20.28
C GLU A 477 4.97 2.11 20.29
N TYR A 478 6.18 2.52 19.91
CA TYR A 478 7.36 1.67 19.97
C TYR A 478 8.00 1.71 21.36
N SER A 479 8.25 0.53 21.95
CA SER A 479 9.01 0.38 23.19
C SER A 479 9.99 -0.79 23.08
N GLN A 480 11.10 -0.73 23.82
CA GLN A 480 12.07 -1.82 23.90
C GLN A 480 11.47 -3.13 24.45
N LYS A 481 10.34 -3.04 25.17
CA LYS A 481 9.61 -4.20 25.72
C LYS A 481 8.52 -4.74 24.80
N GLY A 482 8.32 -4.14 23.62
CA GLY A 482 7.26 -4.47 22.67
C GLY A 482 6.45 -3.24 22.23
N THR A 483 5.41 -3.44 21.44
CA THR A 483 4.53 -2.34 21.02
C THR A 483 3.35 -2.16 21.99
N ILE A 484 3.03 -0.89 22.30
CA ILE A 484 1.95 -0.47 23.19
C ILE A 484 0.83 0.13 22.32
N LEU A 485 -0.42 -0.27 22.56
CA LEU A 485 -1.57 0.27 21.84
C LEU A 485 -2.17 1.46 22.59
N ASN A 486 -2.15 2.63 21.94
CA ASN A 486 -2.91 3.80 22.35
C ASN A 486 -4.19 3.86 21.52
N LYS A 487 -5.36 3.78 22.18
CA LYS A 487 -6.67 3.83 21.51
C LYS A 487 -7.16 5.29 21.49
N GLU A 488 -7.08 5.94 20.33
CA GLU A 488 -7.66 7.28 20.13
C GLU A 488 -9.12 7.15 19.71
N GLN A 489 -10.04 7.53 20.60
CA GLN A 489 -11.47 7.38 20.38
C GLN A 489 -11.99 8.32 19.29
N LEU A 490 -12.81 7.78 18.39
CA LEU A 490 -13.44 8.55 17.32
C LEU A 490 -14.78 9.11 17.80
N ASN A 491 -14.89 10.44 17.78
CA ASN A 491 -16.12 11.15 18.13
C ASN A 491 -16.82 11.67 16.87
N PHE A 492 -18.04 11.19 16.60
CA PHE A 492 -18.80 11.52 15.39
C PHE A 492 -19.86 12.59 15.68
N GLU A 493 -19.55 13.84 15.35
CA GLU A 493 -20.46 14.98 15.56
C GLU A 493 -21.48 15.17 14.43
N PHE A 494 -21.01 15.21 13.17
CA PHE A 494 -21.84 15.58 12.02
C PHE A 494 -22.49 14.41 11.30
N VAL A 495 -21.75 13.29 11.16
CA VAL A 495 -22.23 12.09 10.46
C VAL A 495 -22.06 10.91 11.41
N LYS A 496 -23.17 10.41 11.93
CA LYS A 496 -23.15 9.24 12.83
C LYS A 496 -22.85 7.97 12.05
N PRO A 497 -22.12 7.00 12.64
CA PRO A 497 -21.93 5.69 12.05
C PRO A 497 -23.29 5.05 11.73
N SER A 498 -23.41 4.50 10.53
CA SER A 498 -24.55 3.71 10.08
C SER A 498 -24.05 2.41 9.46
N VAL A 499 -24.96 1.45 9.29
CA VAL A 499 -24.67 0.21 8.57
C VAL A 499 -24.33 0.56 7.12
N ARG A 500 -23.19 0.05 6.66
CA ARG A 500 -22.71 0.23 5.30
C ARG A 500 -23.08 -1.02 4.52
N ASP A 501 -24.20 -0.97 3.81
CA ASP A 501 -24.77 -2.09 3.04
C ASP A 501 -24.65 -1.83 1.53
N TYR A 502 -24.18 -2.85 0.80
CA TYR A 502 -24.00 -2.84 -0.66
C TYR A 502 -24.86 -3.90 -1.37
N THR A 503 -25.75 -4.59 -0.65
CA THR A 503 -26.64 -5.61 -1.21
C THR A 503 -27.74 -5.03 -2.10
#